data_AF-A0A5N8WYE6-F1
#
_entry.id   AF-A0A5N8WYE6-F1
#
_cell.length_a   1.000
_cell.length_b   1.000
_cell.length_c   1.000
_cell.angle_alpha   90.00
_cell.angle_beta   90.00
_cell.angle_gamma   90.00
#
_symmetry.space_group_name_H-M   'P 1'
#
loop_
_entity.id
_entity.type
_entity.pdbx_description
1 polymer ?
#
loop_
_entity_poly.entity_id
_entity_poly.type
_entity_poly.pdbx_seq_one_letter_code
_entity_poly.pdbx_strand_id
1 'polypeptide(L)'
;MAVPRGALPLQSACLHGWTLLGAVTHDHWTIRAATVNDIAEDDDTGGIVGYALWFPRFSTWTGIRGMHLENLYVRPHARGAGHGKALLAALAPICQQNGYERFEWWVLSWNEPAIDFYKSLGTEFLEEWTVCRLSGEPLAALAARAPALVDQSPAL
;
A
#
# COMPACT_ATOMS: atom_id res chain seq x y z
N MET A 1 26.37 -2.71 36.01
CA MET A 1 26.64 -3.22 34.63
C MET A 1 25.35 -3.87 34.15
N ALA A 2 24.57 -3.18 33.32
CA ALA A 2 23.22 -3.58 32.94
C ALA A 2 22.93 -3.11 31.51
N VAL A 3 22.72 -4.06 30.59
CA VAL A 3 22.12 -3.97 29.23
C VAL A 3 21.95 -5.43 28.73
N PRO A 4 20.88 -5.87 28.02
CA PRO A 4 19.50 -5.37 27.91
C PRO A 4 18.40 -6.46 27.88
N ARG A 5 17.15 -5.94 27.86
CA ARG A 5 15.90 -6.52 27.37
C ARG A 5 16.06 -7.64 26.34
N GLY A 6 15.55 -8.82 26.68
CA GLY A 6 15.30 -9.89 25.72
C GLY A 6 14.20 -9.49 24.75
N ALA A 7 14.55 -9.38 23.47
CA ALA A 7 13.61 -9.58 22.39
C ALA A 7 13.11 -11.04 22.47
N LEU A 8 11.82 -11.22 22.72
CA LEU A 8 11.20 -12.54 22.58
C LEU A 8 11.12 -12.90 21.09
N PRO A 9 11.30 -14.19 20.73
CA PRO A 9 11.38 -14.60 19.33
C PRO A 9 10.02 -14.43 18.65
N LEU A 10 10.06 -13.84 17.45
CA LEU A 10 8.99 -13.86 16.45
C LEU A 10 8.56 -15.30 16.20
N GLN A 11 7.54 -15.77 16.92
CA GLN A 11 6.84 -16.99 16.54
C GLN A 11 5.95 -16.63 15.36
N SER A 12 6.31 -17.13 14.18
CA SER A 12 5.47 -17.11 12.98
C SER A 12 4.13 -17.78 13.28
N ALA A 13 3.10 -16.98 13.54
CA ALA A 13 1.73 -17.46 13.55
C ALA A 13 1.27 -17.59 12.08
N CYS A 14 1.42 -18.78 11.51
CA CYS A 14 0.80 -19.11 10.23
C CYS A 14 -0.72 -19.20 10.41
N LEU A 15 -1.45 -18.16 10.05
CA LEU A 15 -2.88 -18.24 9.77
C LEU A 15 -3.02 -18.53 8.27
N HIS A 16 -3.50 -19.74 7.94
CA HIS A 16 -4.06 -20.11 6.62
C HIS A 16 -3.22 -19.74 5.36
N GLY A 17 -1.90 -19.95 5.39
CA GLY A 17 -1.05 -19.87 4.17
C GLY A 17 -0.42 -18.50 3.87
N TRP A 18 -0.43 -17.58 4.83
CA TRP A 18 0.15 -16.24 4.69
C TRP A 18 1.37 -16.11 5.61
N THR A 19 2.55 -15.78 5.07
CA THR A 19 3.73 -15.47 5.89
C THR A 19 3.60 -14.04 6.42
N LEU A 20 3.42 -13.91 7.74
CA LEU A 20 3.46 -12.61 8.42
C LEU A 20 4.87 -12.04 8.37
N LEU A 21 5.03 -10.84 7.81
CA LEU A 21 6.30 -10.11 7.80
C LEU A 21 6.49 -9.24 9.06
N GLY A 22 5.39 -8.90 9.75
CA GLY A 22 5.39 -8.11 10.98
C GLY A 22 3.98 -7.72 11.41
N ALA A 23 3.84 -7.20 12.64
CA ALA A 23 2.59 -6.65 13.15
C ALA A 23 2.81 -5.38 13.99
N VAL A 24 1.88 -4.43 13.89
CA VAL A 24 1.82 -3.20 14.70
C VAL A 24 0.49 -3.16 15.44
N THR A 25 0.51 -3.06 16.76
CA THR A 25 -0.69 -3.06 17.62
C THR A 25 -1.00 -1.65 18.14
N HIS A 26 -2.29 -1.34 18.29
CA HIS A 26 -2.77 -0.08 18.89
C HIS A 26 -4.11 -0.32 19.59
N ASP A 27 -4.19 -0.05 20.90
CA ASP A 27 -5.32 -0.11 21.86
C ASP A 27 -6.46 -1.16 21.65
N HIS A 28 -7.02 -1.32 20.44
CA HIS A 28 -8.09 -2.25 20.06
C HIS A 28 -7.97 -2.87 18.64
N TRP A 29 -6.85 -2.69 17.92
CA TRP A 29 -6.65 -3.31 16.60
C TRP A 29 -5.17 -3.56 16.25
N THR A 30 -4.96 -4.46 15.30
CA THR A 30 -3.63 -4.89 14.84
C THR A 30 -3.50 -4.75 13.32
N ILE A 31 -2.38 -4.17 12.87
CA ILE A 31 -1.96 -4.20 11.46
C ILE A 31 -1.03 -5.38 11.26
N ARG A 32 -1.33 -6.22 10.27
CA ARG A 32 -0.46 -7.35 9.88
C ARG A 32 0.03 -7.15 8.45
N ALA A 33 1.34 -7.21 8.26
CA ALA A 33 1.94 -7.17 6.94
C ALA A 33 1.89 -8.58 6.31
N ALA A 34 1.11 -8.71 5.25
CA ALA A 34 1.13 -9.83 4.33
C ALA A 34 1.88 -9.40 3.06
N THR A 35 2.40 -10.35 2.28
CA THR A 35 3.18 -10.06 1.06
C THR A 35 2.45 -9.06 0.16
N VAL A 36 3.00 -7.84 0.07
CA VAL A 36 2.53 -6.70 -0.75
C VAL A 36 1.15 -6.15 -0.34
N ASN A 37 0.66 -6.47 0.87
CA ASN A 37 -0.61 -5.98 1.40
C ASN A 37 -0.58 -5.88 2.93
N ASP A 38 -1.00 -4.74 3.48
CA ASP A 38 -1.27 -4.64 4.92
C ASP A 38 -2.76 -4.90 5.18
N ILE A 39 -3.08 -5.66 6.23
CA ILE A 39 -4.46 -5.86 6.71
C ILE A 39 -4.64 -5.22 8.08
N ALA A 40 -5.81 -4.66 8.34
CA ALA A 40 -6.25 -4.23 9.66
C ALA A 40 -7.23 -5.26 10.23
N GLU A 41 -6.94 -5.78 11.41
CA GLU A 41 -7.78 -6.70 12.18
C GLU A 41 -8.33 -5.99 13.42
N ASP A 42 -9.60 -6.19 13.70
CA ASP A 42 -10.27 -5.78 14.94
C ASP A 42 -9.89 -6.77 16.06
N ASP A 43 -9.32 -6.30 17.16
CA ASP A 43 -8.75 -7.20 18.19
C ASP A 43 -9.84 -7.90 19.02
N ASP A 44 -11.04 -7.33 19.13
CA ASP A 44 -12.15 -7.89 19.90
C ASP A 44 -12.81 -9.07 19.17
N THR A 45 -12.92 -8.95 17.83
CA THR A 45 -13.60 -9.94 16.98
C THR A 45 -12.64 -10.84 16.21
N GLY A 46 -11.37 -10.43 16.07
CA GLY A 46 -10.38 -11.05 15.17
C GLY A 46 -10.70 -10.87 13.68
N GLY A 47 -11.67 -10.01 13.34
CA GLY A 47 -12.14 -9.83 11.97
C GLY A 47 -11.30 -8.83 11.17
N ILE A 48 -11.04 -9.13 9.90
CA ILE A 48 -10.38 -8.18 8.99
C ILE A 48 -11.35 -7.03 8.66
N VAL A 49 -10.98 -5.81 9.06
CA VAL A 49 -11.76 -4.58 8.91
C VAL A 49 -11.23 -3.63 7.84
N GLY A 50 -10.02 -3.85 7.33
CA GLY A 50 -9.46 -3.02 6.26
C GLY A 50 -8.20 -3.60 5.66
N TYR A 51 -7.74 -2.99 4.57
CA TYR A 51 -6.48 -3.33 3.92
C TYR A 51 -5.87 -2.15 3.16
N ALA A 52 -4.57 -2.25 2.89
CA ALA A 52 -3.84 -1.41 1.97
C ALA A 52 -3.04 -2.27 0.97
N LEU A 53 -3.29 -2.09 -0.32
CA LEU A 53 -2.54 -2.70 -1.42
C LEU A 53 -1.57 -1.66 -1.98
N TRP A 54 -0.29 -1.99 -2.03
CA TRP A 54 0.77 -1.07 -2.44
C TRP A 54 1.90 -1.81 -3.15
N PHE A 55 2.74 -1.11 -3.89
CA PHE A 55 3.93 -1.70 -4.52
C PHE A 55 5.04 -0.66 -4.75
N PRO A 56 6.33 -1.07 -4.80
CA PRO A 56 7.40 -0.17 -5.18
C PRO A 56 7.25 0.31 -6.62
N ARG A 57 7.47 1.61 -6.84
CA ARG A 57 7.46 2.25 -8.17
C ARG A 57 8.77 2.99 -8.39
N PHE A 58 9.41 2.85 -9.54
CA PHE A 58 10.61 3.63 -9.83
C PHE A 58 10.28 5.09 -10.18
N SER A 59 11.00 6.05 -9.62
CA SER A 59 10.90 7.46 -10.01
C SER A 59 12.05 7.85 -10.93
N THR A 60 11.71 8.33 -12.13
CA THR A 60 12.70 8.88 -13.06
C THR A 60 13.21 10.26 -12.65
N TRP A 61 12.54 10.94 -11.72
CA TRP A 61 12.92 12.26 -11.23
C TRP A 61 13.99 12.19 -10.16
N THR A 62 13.83 11.29 -9.19
CA THR A 62 14.76 11.13 -8.07
C THR A 62 15.80 10.05 -8.33
N GLY A 63 15.62 9.23 -9.37
CA GLY A 63 16.53 8.13 -9.71
C GLY A 63 16.46 6.95 -8.71
N ILE A 64 15.53 6.99 -7.76
CA ILE A 64 15.32 5.97 -6.74
C ILE A 64 13.87 5.48 -6.75
N ARG A 65 13.61 4.37 -6.08
CA ARG A 65 12.25 3.83 -5.92
C ARG A 65 11.46 4.70 -4.94
N GLY A 66 10.18 4.83 -5.20
CA GLY A 66 9.13 5.25 -4.28
C GLY A 66 8.15 4.11 -4.02
N MET A 67 7.06 4.42 -3.33
CA MET A 67 5.93 3.53 -3.09
C MET A 67 4.67 4.07 -3.76
N HIS A 68 3.93 3.20 -4.44
CA HIS A 68 2.57 3.48 -4.87
C HIS A 68 1.57 2.73 -3.99
N LEU A 69 0.59 3.43 -3.43
CA LEU A 69 -0.61 2.82 -2.85
C LEU A 69 -1.70 2.74 -3.93
N GLU A 70 -2.08 1.51 -4.25
CA GLU A 70 -3.08 1.18 -5.27
C GLU A 70 -4.50 1.23 -4.69
N ASN A 71 -4.70 0.67 -3.49
CA ASN A 71 -6.00 0.68 -2.82
C ASN A 71 -5.84 0.83 -1.32
N LEU A 72 -6.70 1.65 -0.71
CA LEU A 72 -6.92 1.73 0.72
C LEU A 72 -8.41 1.55 0.99
N TYR A 73 -8.76 0.56 1.80
CA TYR A 73 -10.15 0.28 2.13
C TYR A 73 -10.31 -0.04 3.60
N VAL A 74 -11.35 0.54 4.20
CA VAL A 74 -11.83 0.21 5.55
C VAL A 74 -13.33 -0.03 5.45
N ARG A 75 -13.80 -1.13 6.06
CA ARG A 75 -15.21 -1.49 6.15
C ARG A 75 -16.02 -0.34 6.74
N PRO A 76 -17.24 -0.06 6.24
CA PRO A 76 -18.02 1.09 6.69
C PRO A 76 -18.19 1.21 8.21
N HIS A 77 -18.46 0.10 8.91
CA HIS A 77 -18.65 0.09 10.37
C HIS A 77 -17.38 0.38 11.18
N ALA A 78 -16.20 0.25 10.56
CA ALA A 78 -14.90 0.47 11.20
C ALA A 78 -14.28 1.83 10.82
N ARG A 79 -14.97 2.65 10.01
CA ARG A 79 -14.48 3.99 9.64
C ARG A 79 -14.58 4.95 10.82
N GLY A 80 -13.69 5.94 10.84
CA GLY A 80 -13.58 6.89 11.95
C GLY A 80 -12.79 6.39 13.17
N ALA A 81 -12.50 5.09 13.24
CA ALA A 81 -11.71 4.48 14.32
C ALA A 81 -10.17 4.54 14.09
N GLY A 82 -9.70 5.26 13.07
CA GLY A 82 -8.28 5.46 12.81
C GLY A 82 -7.58 4.39 11.95
N HIS A 83 -8.23 3.28 11.58
CA HIS A 83 -7.58 2.20 10.82
C HIS A 83 -6.97 2.65 9.48
N GLY A 84 -7.60 3.57 8.76
CA GLY A 84 -7.05 4.09 7.50
C GLY A 84 -5.72 4.83 7.70
N LYS A 85 -5.63 5.64 8.76
CA LYS A 85 -4.41 6.34 9.15
C LYS A 85 -3.34 5.35 9.60
N ALA A 86 -3.74 4.31 10.32
CA ALA A 86 -2.85 3.26 10.78
C ALA A 86 -2.24 2.45 9.66
N LEU A 87 -3.04 2.04 8.67
CA LEU A 87 -2.58 1.36 7.47
C LEU A 87 -1.52 2.20 6.74
N LEU A 88 -1.77 3.49 6.51
CA LEU A 88 -0.78 4.37 5.88
C LEU A 88 0.47 4.60 6.75
N ALA A 89 0.27 4.75 8.06
CA ALA A 89 1.37 4.94 9.01
C ALA A 89 2.26 3.70 9.12
N ALA A 90 1.72 2.49 8.92
CA ALA A 90 2.50 1.26 8.87
C ALA A 90 3.41 1.19 7.63
N LEU A 91 3.00 1.81 6.51
CA LEU A 91 3.77 1.87 5.27
C LEU A 91 4.88 2.94 5.28
N ALA A 92 4.72 4.01 6.04
CA ALA A 92 5.69 5.11 6.07
C ALA A 92 7.11 4.70 6.55
N PRO A 93 7.28 3.86 7.59
CA PRO A 93 8.59 3.32 7.97
C PRO A 93 9.26 2.50 6.86
N ILE A 94 8.49 1.76 6.06
CA ILE A 94 9.03 1.00 4.93
C ILE A 94 9.66 1.97 3.92
N CYS A 95 8.98 3.10 3.64
CA CYS A 95 9.52 4.13 2.77
C CYS A 95 10.84 4.68 3.32
N GLN A 96 10.89 5.08 4.59
CA GLN A 96 12.10 5.63 5.21
C GLN A 96 13.27 4.63 5.21
N GLN A 97 13.02 3.38 5.61
CA GLN A 97 14.05 2.33 5.68
C GLN A 97 14.64 1.99 4.32
N ASN A 98 13.84 2.06 3.25
CA ASN A 98 14.30 1.79 1.89
C ASN A 98 14.81 3.04 1.17
N GLY A 99 14.87 4.19 1.85
CA GLY A 99 15.25 5.47 1.25
C GLY A 99 14.28 5.96 0.18
N TYR A 100 13.02 5.53 0.22
CA TYR A 100 12.01 5.98 -0.73
C TYR A 100 11.62 7.42 -0.44
N GLU A 101 11.91 8.31 -1.39
CA GLU A 101 11.59 9.73 -1.28
C GLU A 101 10.12 10.06 -1.59
N ARG A 102 9.36 9.12 -2.17
CA ARG A 102 7.99 9.34 -2.62
C ARG A 102 7.07 8.23 -2.14
N PHE A 103 5.92 8.60 -1.56
CA PHE A 103 4.80 7.73 -1.28
C PHE A 103 3.53 8.33 -1.89
N GLU A 104 2.95 7.66 -2.89
CA GLU A 104 2.00 8.30 -3.80
C GLU A 104 0.78 7.41 -4.09
N TRP A 105 -0.36 8.03 -4.32
CA TRP A 105 -1.59 7.35 -4.72
C TRP A 105 -2.46 8.28 -5.56
N TRP A 106 -3.50 7.70 -6.16
CA TRP A 106 -4.55 8.47 -6.81
C TRP A 106 -5.80 8.47 -5.92
N VAL A 107 -6.52 9.59 -5.96
CA VAL A 107 -7.84 9.71 -5.36
C VAL A 107 -8.81 10.22 -6.42
N LEU A 108 -10.01 9.65 -6.43
CA LEU A 108 -11.07 10.12 -7.32
C LEU A 108 -11.49 11.53 -6.90
N SER A 109 -11.53 12.46 -7.85
CA SER A 109 -11.76 13.89 -7.59
C SER A 109 -13.10 14.20 -6.92
N TRP A 110 -14.06 13.29 -7.01
CA TRP A 110 -15.37 13.39 -6.36
C TRP A 110 -15.40 12.83 -4.94
N ASN A 111 -14.35 12.14 -4.48
CA ASN A 111 -14.33 11.48 -3.18
C ASN A 111 -13.86 12.43 -2.07
N GLU A 112 -14.68 13.44 -1.80
CA GLU A 112 -14.41 14.49 -0.80
C GLU A 112 -14.00 13.92 0.58
N PRO A 113 -14.66 12.87 1.14
CA PRO A 113 -14.23 12.31 2.42
C PRO A 113 -12.80 11.75 2.40
N ALA A 114 -12.38 11.11 1.31
CA ALA A 114 -11.02 10.61 1.17
C ALA A 114 -10.02 11.75 0.95
N ILE A 115 -10.40 12.76 0.16
CA ILE A 115 -9.57 13.95 -0.08
C ILE A 115 -9.29 14.67 1.24
N ASP A 116 -10.30 14.92 2.07
CA ASP A 116 -10.14 15.56 3.38
C ASP A 116 -9.29 14.72 4.33
N PHE A 117 -9.49 13.39 4.31
CA PHE A 117 -8.64 12.46 5.03
C PHE A 117 -7.17 12.60 4.62
N TYR A 118 -6.85 12.62 3.32
CA TYR A 118 -5.46 12.77 2.86
C TYR A 118 -4.89 14.17 3.15
N LYS A 119 -5.68 15.24 3.01
CA LYS A 119 -5.28 16.59 3.43
C LYS A 119 -4.90 16.64 4.90
N SER A 120 -5.63 15.93 5.76
CA SER A 120 -5.32 15.84 7.20
C SER A 120 -3.98 15.17 7.52
N LEU A 121 -3.38 14.46 6.55
CA LEU A 121 -2.05 13.86 6.65
C LEU A 121 -0.93 14.80 6.19
N GLY A 122 -1.27 15.97 5.64
CA GLY A 122 -0.31 16.87 4.99
C GLY A 122 0.08 16.43 3.58
N THR A 123 -0.74 15.60 2.93
CA THR A 123 -0.51 15.16 1.54
C THR A 123 -0.57 16.36 0.58
N GLU A 124 0.46 16.50 -0.25
CA GLU A 124 0.46 17.42 -1.39
C GLU A 124 -0.39 16.87 -2.54
N PHE A 125 -1.20 17.71 -3.16
CA PHE A 125 -2.03 17.36 -4.32
C PHE A 125 -1.41 17.95 -5.59
N LEU A 126 -1.04 17.07 -6.52
CA LEU A 126 -0.35 17.45 -7.76
C LEU A 126 -1.37 17.77 -8.87
N GLU A 127 -1.83 19.01 -8.93
CA GLU A 127 -2.91 19.44 -9.85
C GLU A 127 -2.51 19.47 -11.34
N GLU A 128 -1.20 19.56 -11.64
CA GLU A 128 -0.69 19.63 -13.02
C GLU A 128 -0.68 18.27 -13.75
N TRP A 129 -1.00 17.17 -13.05
CA TRP A 129 -0.93 15.82 -13.61
C TRP A 129 -2.29 15.30 -14.07
N THR A 130 -2.34 14.80 -15.31
CA THR A 130 -3.52 14.11 -15.84
C THR A 130 -3.29 12.60 -15.88
N VAL A 131 -4.26 11.82 -15.39
CA VAL A 131 -4.25 10.35 -15.52
C VAL A 131 -4.72 9.97 -16.92
N CYS A 132 -3.84 9.33 -17.69
CA CYS A 132 -4.16 8.80 -19.01
C CYS A 132 -4.48 7.30 -18.93
N ARG A 133 -5.51 6.86 -19.67
CA ARG A 133 -5.85 5.44 -19.82
C ARG A 133 -6.11 5.12 -21.29
N LEU A 134 -5.41 4.10 -21.80
CA LEU A 134 -5.67 3.51 -23.11
C LEU A 134 -6.21 2.09 -22.89
N SER A 135 -7.41 1.81 -23.39
CA SER A 135 -8.09 0.52 -23.19
C SER A 135 -9.02 0.22 -24.35
N GLY A 136 -9.39 -1.05 -24.53
CA GLY A 136 -10.34 -1.48 -25.56
C GLY A 136 -9.78 -1.32 -26.98
N GLU A 137 -10.63 -0.88 -27.91
CA GLU A 137 -10.30 -0.79 -29.34
C GLU A 137 -9.11 0.14 -29.62
N PRO A 138 -8.97 1.34 -29.03
CA PRO A 138 -7.77 2.16 -29.20
C PRO A 138 -6.46 1.48 -28.77
N LEU A 139 -6.48 0.64 -27.72
CA LEU A 139 -5.32 -0.14 -27.30
C LEU A 139 -4.99 -1.23 -28.32
N ALA A 140 -6.01 -1.94 -28.82
CA ALA A 140 -5.85 -2.96 -29.85
C ALA A 140 -5.30 -2.36 -31.16
N ALA A 141 -5.79 -1.19 -31.55
CA ALA A 141 -5.31 -0.45 -32.71
C ALA A 141 -3.84 -0.02 -32.55
N LEU A 142 -3.43 0.41 -31.35
CA LEU A 142 -2.02 0.72 -31.08
C LEU A 142 -1.15 -0.55 -31.16
N ALA A 143 -1.61 -1.67 -30.58
CA ALA A 143 -0.88 -2.94 -30.63
C ALA A 143 -0.67 -3.44 -32.06
N ALA A 144 -1.64 -3.25 -32.95
CA ALA A 144 -1.53 -3.62 -34.37
C ALA A 144 -0.45 -2.83 -35.14
N ARG A 145 0.05 -1.72 -34.59
CA ARG A 145 1.16 -0.94 -35.16
C ARG A 145 2.54 -1.43 -34.72
N ALA A 146 2.61 -2.27 -33.69
CA ALA A 146 3.88 -2.82 -33.24
C ALA A 146 4.43 -3.79 -34.29
N PRO A 147 5.76 -3.83 -34.51
CA PRO A 147 6.34 -4.95 -35.23
C PRO A 147 6.02 -6.26 -34.50
N ALA A 148 6.03 -7.38 -35.23
CA ALA A 148 5.85 -8.69 -34.61
C ALA A 148 6.86 -8.84 -33.46
N LEU A 149 6.34 -9.08 -32.25
CA LEU A 149 7.19 -9.37 -31.10
C LEU A 149 7.97 -10.65 -31.43
N VAL A 150 9.30 -10.53 -31.45
CA VAL A 150 10.15 -11.72 -31.44
C VAL A 150 9.94 -12.36 -30.09
N ASP A 151 9.50 -13.62 -30.08
CA ASP A 151 9.26 -14.38 -28.85
C ASP A 151 10.49 -14.29 -27.94
N GLN A 152 10.34 -13.59 -26.81
CA GLN A 152 11.35 -13.44 -25.78
C GLN A 152 10.80 -13.91 -24.44
N SER A 153 10.17 -15.09 -24.43
CA SER A 153 9.85 -15.74 -23.16
C SER A 153 11.07 -16.52 -22.68
N PRO A 154 11.70 -16.19 -21.54
CA PRO A 154 12.33 -17.24 -20.74
C PRO A 154 11.18 -18.16 -20.27
N ALA A 155 11.36 -19.47 -20.46
CA ALA A 155 10.45 -20.46 -19.88
C ALA A 155 10.27 -20.16 -18.38
N LEU A 156 9.01 -19.99 -17.95
CA LEU A 156 8.64 -20.06 -16.54
C LEU A 156 8.82 -21.49 -16.03
#